data_AF-A0A661N6D1-F1
#
_entry.id   AF-A0A661N6D1-F1
#
_cell.length_a   1.000
_cell.length_b   1.000
_cell.length_c   1.000
_cell.angle_alpha   90.00
_cell.angle_beta   90.00
_cell.angle_gamma   90.00
#
_symmetry.space_group_name_H-M   'P 1'
#
loop_
_entity.id
_entity.type
_entity.pdbx_description
1 polymer ?
#
loop_
_entity_poly.entity_id
_entity_poly.type
_entity_poly.pdbx_seq_one_letter_code
_entity_poly.pdbx_strand_id
1 'polypeptide(L)'
;MSQALVSESGRLVLDLHGALSEIDAGRWRAGMAEEARLKIDAINERLTALIEARWPEQTEALRERLATLRDRLARELPDPSGTAARMSRPWVAYRSAVTPAYEALSRKLREHQIHVPTLRPSNHFRSVVHVGNAVLCIAILYFVPHPAWILAATIPAFIWAWTVEIMRRTRPEMNE
;
A
#
# COMPACT_ATOMS: atom_id res chain seq x y z
N MET A 1 7.53 -23.76 -20.50
CA MET A 1 8.17 -23.55 -19.16
C MET A 1 8.18 -22.07 -18.76
N SER A 2 8.66 -21.14 -19.59
CA SER A 2 8.67 -19.68 -19.30
C SER A 2 7.32 -19.12 -18.82
N GLN A 3 6.23 -19.33 -19.56
CA GLN A 3 4.91 -18.80 -19.20
C GLN A 3 4.36 -19.38 -17.88
N ALA A 4 4.73 -20.61 -17.52
CA ALA A 4 4.29 -21.23 -16.27
C ALA A 4 4.92 -20.51 -15.06
N LEU A 5 6.23 -20.26 -15.11
CA LEU A 5 6.96 -19.52 -14.09
C LEU A 5 6.47 -18.08 -13.94
N VAL A 6 6.19 -17.41 -15.06
CA VAL A 6 5.65 -16.05 -15.08
C VAL A 6 4.25 -16.01 -14.45
N SER A 7 3.38 -16.96 -14.80
CA SER A 7 2.04 -17.09 -14.22
C SER A 7 2.06 -17.44 -12.73
N GLU A 8 2.99 -18.29 -12.31
CA GLU A 8 3.19 -18.64 -10.91
C GLU A 8 3.69 -17.46 -10.08
N SER A 9 4.60 -16.66 -10.66
CA SER A 9 5.05 -15.38 -10.07
C SER A 9 3.87 -14.42 -9.88
N GLY A 10 2.96 -14.33 -10.86
CA GLY A 10 1.74 -13.54 -10.74
C GLY A 10 0.85 -13.97 -9.57
N ARG A 11 0.62 -15.28 -9.42
CA ARG A 11 -0.15 -15.84 -8.29
C ARG A 11 0.51 -15.54 -6.94
N LEU A 12 1.82 -15.70 -6.85
CA LEU A 12 2.55 -15.38 -5.61
C LEU A 12 2.45 -13.90 -5.25
N VAL A 13 2.52 -13.00 -6.24
CA VAL A 13 2.38 -11.56 -6.00
C VAL A 13 0.98 -11.19 -5.54
N LEU A 14 -0.06 -11.90 -5.98
CA LEU A 14 -1.42 -11.74 -5.45
C LEU A 14 -1.52 -12.15 -3.98
N ASP A 15 -0.90 -13.28 -3.61
CA ASP A 15 -0.86 -13.74 -2.22
C ASP A 15 -0.12 -12.73 -1.33
N LEU A 16 1.01 -12.20 -1.81
CA LEU A 16 1.77 -11.17 -1.13
C LEU A 16 0.99 -9.86 -1.00
N HIS A 17 0.24 -9.47 -2.03
CA HIS A 17 -0.63 -8.30 -1.95
C HIS A 17 -1.67 -8.44 -0.83
N GLY A 18 -2.27 -9.63 -0.71
CA GLY A 18 -3.20 -9.95 0.38
C GLY A 18 -2.55 -9.78 1.74
N ALA A 19 -1.39 -10.43 1.95
CA ALA A 19 -0.64 -10.35 3.20
C ALA A 19 -0.25 -8.90 3.56
N LEU A 20 0.29 -8.14 2.61
CA LEU A 20 0.69 -6.74 2.82
C LEU A 20 -0.51 -5.80 3.03
N SER A 21 -1.69 -6.14 2.50
CA SER A 21 -2.91 -5.34 2.69
C SER A 21 -3.53 -5.55 4.07
N GLU A 22 -3.38 -6.72 4.68
CA GLU A 22 -3.80 -7.00 6.06
C GLU A 22 -2.95 -6.23 7.08
N ILE A 23 -1.69 -5.96 6.76
CA ILE A 23 -0.73 -5.21 7.59
C ILE A 23 -1.01 -3.69 7.59
N ASP A 24 -2.04 -3.22 6.89
CA ASP A 24 -2.40 -1.80 6.89
C ASP A 24 -2.81 -1.29 8.29
N ALA A 25 -2.42 -0.04 8.61
CA ALA A 25 -2.63 0.57 9.91
C ALA A 25 -4.11 0.62 10.32
N GLY A 26 -5.01 0.77 9.35
CA GLY A 26 -6.47 0.77 9.57
C GLY A 26 -7.08 -0.61 9.80
N ARG A 27 -6.34 -1.70 9.54
CA ARG A 27 -6.83 -3.10 9.65
C ARG A 27 -6.15 -3.89 10.76
N TRP A 28 -5.05 -3.37 11.31
CA TRP A 28 -4.25 -4.05 12.33
C TRP A 28 -5.05 -4.36 13.60
N ARG A 29 -4.97 -5.62 14.07
CA ARG A 29 -5.57 -6.08 15.35
C ARG A 29 -4.52 -6.73 16.24
N ALA A 30 -4.78 -6.73 17.56
CA ALA A 30 -3.95 -7.44 18.51
C ALA A 30 -3.91 -8.94 18.16
N GLY A 31 -2.71 -9.53 18.12
CA GLY A 31 -2.50 -10.94 17.77
C GLY A 31 -2.22 -11.23 16.28
N MET A 32 -2.37 -10.25 15.37
CA MET A 32 -2.12 -10.46 13.93
C MET A 32 -0.63 -10.59 13.56
N ALA A 33 0.29 -10.26 14.46
CA ALA A 33 1.72 -10.29 14.18
C ALA A 33 2.23 -11.69 13.81
N GLU A 34 1.76 -12.72 14.52
CA GLU A 34 2.19 -14.09 14.28
C GLU A 34 1.60 -14.62 12.97
N GLU A 35 0.30 -14.38 12.73
CA GLU A 35 -0.36 -14.77 11.49
C GLU A 35 0.29 -14.09 10.27
N ALA A 36 0.58 -12.79 10.36
CA ALA A 36 1.26 -12.05 9.31
C ALA A 36 2.66 -12.63 9.04
N ARG A 37 3.41 -12.99 10.09
CA ARG A 37 4.73 -13.63 9.94
C ARG A 37 4.63 -14.97 9.23
N LEU A 38 3.74 -15.86 9.68
CA LEU A 38 3.55 -17.16 9.05
C LEU A 38 3.18 -17.03 7.56
N LYS A 39 2.32 -16.08 7.20
CA LYS A 39 1.98 -15.80 5.80
C LYS A 39 3.19 -15.33 5.00
N ILE A 40 3.98 -14.40 5.54
CA ILE A 40 5.19 -13.88 4.88
C ILE A 40 6.26 -14.96 4.73
N ASP A 41 6.45 -15.82 5.73
CA ASP A 41 7.42 -16.91 5.67
C ASP A 41 7.03 -17.93 4.61
N ALA A 42 5.76 -18.34 4.54
CA ALA A 42 5.25 -19.21 3.48
C ALA A 42 5.43 -18.60 2.07
N ILE A 43 5.29 -17.27 1.95
CA ILE A 43 5.56 -16.56 0.69
C ILE A 43 7.07 -16.58 0.37
N ASN A 44 7.94 -16.37 1.37
CA ASN A 44 9.38 -16.41 1.20
C ASN A 44 9.89 -17.79 0.75
N GLU A 45 9.33 -18.86 1.29
CA GLU A 45 9.63 -20.23 0.87
C GLU A 45 9.29 -20.44 -0.62
N ARG A 46 8.08 -20.04 -1.02
CA ARG A 46 7.63 -20.15 -2.42
C ARG A 46 8.43 -19.26 -3.36
N LEU A 47 8.82 -18.06 -2.92
CA LEU A 47 9.72 -17.18 -3.66
C LEU A 47 11.08 -17.84 -3.89
N THR A 48 11.63 -18.47 -2.85
CA THR A 48 12.92 -19.15 -2.92
C THR A 48 12.88 -20.28 -3.93
N ALA A 49 11.86 -21.13 -3.87
CA ALA A 49 11.65 -22.19 -4.85
C ALA A 49 11.54 -21.66 -6.30
N LEU A 50 10.83 -20.54 -6.50
CA LEU A 50 10.74 -19.89 -7.82
C LEU A 50 12.07 -19.33 -8.30
N ILE A 51 12.88 -18.73 -7.43
CA ILE A 51 14.18 -18.15 -7.80
C ILE A 51 15.20 -19.23 -8.17
N GLU A 52 15.16 -20.36 -7.46
CA GLU A 52 16.04 -21.52 -7.67
C GLU A 52 15.65 -22.34 -8.91
N ALA A 53 14.43 -22.20 -9.41
CA ALA A 53 14.01 -22.83 -10.66
C ALA A 53 14.89 -22.36 -11.84
N ARG A 54 14.92 -23.15 -12.91
CA ARG A 54 15.67 -22.80 -14.12
C ARG A 54 14.86 -21.84 -14.99
N TRP A 55 15.31 -20.59 -15.09
CA TRP A 55 14.69 -19.56 -15.92
C TRP A 55 15.31 -19.47 -17.32
N PRO A 56 14.48 -19.26 -18.35
CA PRO A 56 14.96 -18.82 -19.67
C PRO A 56 15.53 -17.39 -19.61
N GLU A 57 16.53 -17.10 -20.45
CA GLU A 57 17.19 -15.79 -20.54
C GLU A 57 16.20 -14.63 -20.72
N GLN A 58 15.15 -14.82 -21.52
CA GLN A 58 14.15 -13.77 -21.78
C GLN A 58 13.38 -13.33 -20.54
N THR A 59 13.40 -14.14 -19.47
CA THR A 59 12.69 -13.91 -18.21
C THR A 59 13.62 -13.75 -17.00
N GLU A 60 14.93 -13.70 -17.23
CA GLU A 60 15.94 -13.57 -16.17
C GLU A 60 15.76 -12.28 -15.36
N ALA A 61 15.45 -11.17 -16.04
CA ALA A 61 15.16 -9.90 -15.38
C ALA A 61 13.95 -9.97 -14.42
N LEU A 62 12.98 -10.86 -14.66
CA LEU A 62 11.86 -11.08 -13.73
C LEU A 62 12.33 -11.86 -12.51
N ARG A 63 13.18 -12.88 -12.70
CA ARG A 63 13.82 -13.64 -11.61
C ARG A 63 14.63 -12.74 -10.68
N GLU A 64 15.41 -11.82 -11.23
CA GLU A 64 16.17 -10.84 -10.44
C GLU A 64 15.27 -9.94 -9.58
N ARG A 65 14.10 -9.55 -10.11
CA ARG A 65 13.11 -8.76 -9.34
C ARG A 65 12.49 -9.59 -8.21
N LEU A 66 12.21 -10.88 -8.44
CA LEU A 66 11.76 -11.80 -7.39
C LEU A 66 12.82 -11.96 -6.30
N ALA A 67 14.10 -12.11 -6.66
CA ALA A 67 15.21 -12.19 -5.71
C ALA A 67 15.35 -10.90 -4.89
N THR A 68 15.28 -9.74 -5.55
CA THR A 68 15.31 -8.44 -4.88
C THR A 68 14.16 -8.30 -3.86
N LEU A 69 12.96 -8.75 -4.24
CA LEU A 69 11.80 -8.74 -3.36
C LEU A 69 12.00 -9.66 -2.15
N ARG A 70 12.43 -10.91 -2.37
CA ARG A 70 12.74 -11.85 -1.29
C ARG A 70 13.75 -11.26 -0.30
N ASP A 71 14.84 -10.69 -0.80
CA ASP A 71 15.88 -10.11 0.07
C ASP A 71 15.35 -8.92 0.87
N ARG A 72 14.40 -8.15 0.33
CA ARG A 72 13.71 -7.09 1.09
C ARG A 72 12.76 -7.66 2.13
N LEU A 73 11.96 -8.65 1.77
CA LEU A 73 11.03 -9.31 2.71
C LEU A 73 11.76 -9.89 3.92
N ALA A 74 12.94 -10.51 3.70
CA ALA A 74 13.75 -11.10 4.76
C ALA A 74 14.47 -10.05 5.62
N ARG A 75 15.08 -9.02 5.01
CA ARG A 75 15.86 -8.01 5.75
C ARG A 75 15.02 -7.11 6.63
N GLU A 76 13.82 -6.76 6.17
CA GLU A 76 12.98 -5.78 6.85
C GLU A 76 12.03 -6.45 7.85
N LEU A 77 11.96 -7.78 7.90
CA LEU A 77 11.02 -8.52 8.72
C LEU A 77 11.16 -8.10 10.19
N PRO A 78 10.10 -7.62 10.84
CA PRO A 78 10.19 -7.16 12.23
C PRO A 78 10.68 -8.28 13.16
N ASP A 79 11.30 -7.94 14.28
CA ASP A 79 11.61 -8.90 15.35
C ASP A 79 10.32 -9.25 16.12
N PRO A 80 10.04 -10.53 16.43
CA PRO A 80 8.95 -10.93 17.33
C PRO A 80 9.09 -10.40 18.77
N SER A 81 10.27 -9.92 19.18
CA SER A 81 10.53 -9.42 20.53
C SER A 81 9.84 -8.06 20.79
N GLY A 82 8.56 -8.10 21.13
CA GLY A 82 7.78 -6.91 21.43
C GLY A 82 6.45 -7.19 22.12
N THR A 83 5.90 -6.19 22.81
CA THR A 83 4.54 -6.28 23.33
C THR A 83 3.52 -6.12 22.21
N ALA A 84 2.44 -6.90 22.22
CA ALA A 84 1.40 -6.89 21.19
C ALA A 84 0.84 -5.48 20.88
N ALA A 85 0.75 -4.61 21.90
CA ALA A 85 0.30 -3.23 21.76
C ALA A 85 1.25 -2.33 20.95
N ARG A 86 2.55 -2.68 20.85
CA ARG A 86 3.58 -1.90 20.12
C ARG A 86 3.93 -2.49 18.76
N MET A 87 3.46 -3.70 18.45
CA MET A 87 3.83 -4.40 17.21
C MET A 87 3.27 -3.75 15.93
N SER A 88 2.22 -2.94 15.99
CA SER A 88 1.65 -2.32 14.78
C SER A 88 2.65 -1.43 14.03
N ARG A 89 3.46 -0.64 14.75
CA ARG A 89 4.41 0.31 14.14
C ARG A 89 5.51 -0.37 13.32
N PRO A 90 6.26 -1.36 13.86
CA PRO A 90 7.23 -2.13 13.07
C PRO A 90 6.64 -2.75 11.82
N TRP A 91 5.43 -3.31 11.90
CA TRP A 91 4.76 -3.94 10.77
C TRP A 91 4.30 -2.96 9.69
N VAL A 92 3.82 -1.77 10.08
CA VAL A 92 3.53 -0.69 9.13
C VAL A 92 4.80 -0.18 8.45
N ALA A 93 5.90 -0.05 9.20
CA ALA A 93 7.21 0.33 8.65
C ALA A 93 7.73 -0.73 7.67
N TYR A 94 7.60 -2.01 8.02
CA TYR A 94 7.91 -3.14 7.14
C TYR A 94 7.15 -3.07 5.82
N ARG A 95 5.82 -2.90 5.86
CA ARG A 95 4.99 -2.73 4.66
C ARG A 95 5.49 -1.58 3.79
N SER A 96 5.80 -0.43 4.41
CA SER A 96 6.33 0.72 3.70
C SER A 96 7.69 0.44 3.03
N ALA A 97 8.57 -0.30 3.70
CA ALA A 97 9.91 -0.63 3.18
C ALA A 97 9.86 -1.64 2.02
N VAL A 98 8.90 -2.59 2.05
CA VAL A 98 8.73 -3.63 1.03
C VAL A 98 7.99 -3.11 -0.22
N THR A 99 7.10 -2.13 -0.06
CA THR A 99 6.23 -1.61 -1.14
C THR A 99 7.00 -1.24 -2.42
N PRO A 100 8.13 -0.53 -2.40
CA PRO A 100 8.87 -0.19 -3.63
C PRO A 100 9.33 -1.42 -4.43
N ALA A 101 9.79 -2.47 -3.75
CA ALA A 101 10.22 -3.71 -4.42
C ALA A 101 9.03 -4.47 -5.02
N TYR A 102 7.91 -4.49 -4.30
CA TYR A 102 6.64 -5.05 -4.79
C TYR A 102 6.15 -4.32 -6.06
N GLU A 103 6.18 -2.99 -6.07
CA GLU A 103 5.73 -2.20 -7.22
C GLU A 103 6.65 -2.35 -8.44
N ALA A 104 7.96 -2.46 -8.22
CA ALA A 104 8.92 -2.73 -9.28
C ALA A 104 8.67 -4.10 -9.93
N LEU A 105 8.41 -5.14 -9.12
CA LEU A 105 8.04 -6.46 -9.62
C LEU A 105 6.69 -6.43 -10.36
N SER A 106 5.70 -5.75 -9.79
CA SER A 106 4.38 -5.58 -10.40
C SER A 106 4.45 -4.93 -11.78
N ARG A 107 5.31 -3.93 -11.94
CA ARG A 107 5.58 -3.28 -13.24
C ARG A 107 6.17 -4.27 -14.24
N LYS A 108 7.13 -5.09 -13.81
CA LYS A 108 7.75 -6.10 -14.68
C LYS A 108 6.75 -7.18 -15.10
N LEU A 109 5.86 -7.63 -14.20
CA LEU A 109 4.81 -8.59 -14.54
C LEU A 109 3.82 -8.04 -15.58
N ARG A 110 3.52 -6.74 -15.56
CA ARG A 110 2.66 -6.10 -16.58
C ARG A 110 3.27 -6.12 -17.98
N GLU A 111 4.59 -6.05 -18.10
CA GLU A 111 5.28 -6.22 -19.41
C GLU A 111 4.99 -7.61 -20.00
N HIS A 112 4.68 -8.61 -19.16
CA HIS A 112 4.25 -9.94 -19.54
C HIS A 112 2.72 -10.12 -19.53
N GLN A 113 1.95 -9.03 -19.56
CA GLN A 113 0.49 -9.00 -19.54
C GLN A 113 -0.15 -9.60 -18.27
N ILE A 114 0.63 -9.81 -17.20
CA ILE A 114 0.11 -10.22 -15.90
C ILE A 114 -0.25 -8.99 -15.09
N HIS A 115 -1.55 -8.85 -14.81
CA HIS A 115 -2.08 -7.76 -14.03
C HIS A 115 -2.13 -8.14 -12.55
N VAL A 116 -1.43 -7.36 -11.73
CA VAL A 116 -1.46 -7.49 -10.27
C VAL A 116 -1.90 -6.15 -9.63
N PRO A 117 -2.61 -6.19 -8.49
CA PRO A 117 -3.04 -5.00 -7.77
C PRO A 117 -1.86 -4.12 -7.34
N THR A 118 -2.07 -2.82 -7.18
CA THR A 118 -1.08 -1.93 -6.56
C THR A 118 -1.36 -1.79 -5.07
N LEU A 119 -0.30 -1.65 -4.27
CA LEU A 119 -0.47 -1.25 -2.87
C LEU A 119 -0.73 0.24 -2.84
N ARG A 120 -1.90 0.65 -2.34
CA ARG A 120 -2.14 2.08 -2.14
C ARG A 120 -1.23 2.58 -1.02
N PRO A 121 -0.45 3.65 -1.22
CA PRO A 121 0.29 4.27 -0.13
C PRO A 121 -0.69 4.79 0.93
N SER A 122 -0.39 4.53 2.20
CA SER A 122 -1.12 5.11 3.33
C SER A 122 -0.77 6.60 3.40
N ASN A 123 -1.57 7.44 2.75
CA ASN A 123 -1.34 8.88 2.71
C ASN A 123 -1.71 9.51 4.06
N HIS A 124 -0.77 9.50 5.01
CA HIS A 124 -0.94 10.12 6.34
C HIS A 124 -1.26 11.61 6.25
N PHE A 125 -0.76 12.32 5.23
CA PHE A 125 -1.12 13.72 4.99
C PHE A 125 -2.62 13.88 4.73
N ARG A 126 -3.23 12.98 3.95
CA ARG A 126 -4.68 12.95 3.74
C ARG A 126 -5.45 12.77 5.05
N SER A 127 -4.97 11.87 5.91
CA SER A 127 -5.58 11.66 7.24
C SER A 127 -5.46 12.90 8.12
N VAL A 128 -4.30 13.57 8.16
CA VAL A 128 -4.08 14.80 8.94
C VAL A 128 -4.97 15.93 8.42
N VAL A 129 -5.05 16.14 7.11
CA VAL A 129 -5.95 17.15 6.51
C VAL A 129 -7.40 16.86 6.87
N HIS A 130 -7.83 15.59 6.84
CA HIS A 130 -9.20 15.23 7.19
C HIS A 130 -9.53 15.47 8.66
N VAL A 131 -8.63 15.09 9.58
CA VAL A 131 -8.78 15.36 11.01
C VAL A 131 -8.75 16.86 11.29
N GLY A 132 -7.82 17.60 10.70
CA GLY A 132 -7.74 19.06 10.82
C GLY A 132 -9.01 19.75 10.33
N ASN A 133 -9.56 19.30 9.19
CA ASN A 133 -10.81 19.84 8.67
C ASN A 133 -12.00 19.51 9.59
N ALA A 134 -12.05 18.32 10.18
CA ALA A 134 -13.08 17.97 11.16
C ALA A 134 -13.02 18.86 12.41
N VAL A 135 -11.82 19.10 12.94
CA VAL A 135 -11.59 20.02 14.07
C VAL A 135 -12.00 21.45 13.70
N LEU A 136 -11.65 21.92 12.50
CA LEU A 136 -12.05 23.23 12.00
C LEU A 136 -13.58 23.36 11.89
N CYS A 137 -14.27 22.33 11.35
CA CYS A 137 -15.73 22.32 11.30
C CYS A 137 -16.37 22.40 12.69
N ILE A 138 -15.84 21.65 13.67
CA ILE A 138 -16.31 21.72 15.06
C ILE A 138 -16.07 23.11 15.65
N ALA A 139 -14.90 23.71 15.40
CA ALA A 139 -14.58 25.06 15.86
C ALA A 139 -15.53 26.11 15.26
N ILE A 140 -15.83 26.01 13.96
CA ILE A 140 -16.81 26.89 13.30
C ILE A 140 -18.18 26.73 13.96
N LEU A 141 -18.65 25.50 14.19
CA LEU A 141 -19.95 25.28 14.83
C LEU A 141 -20.03 25.82 16.27
N TYR A 142 -18.94 25.75 17.03
CA TYR A 142 -18.93 26.15 18.43
C TYR A 142 -18.69 27.65 18.65
N PHE A 143 -17.78 28.24 17.87
CA PHE A 143 -17.35 29.62 18.06
C PHE A 143 -18.06 30.63 17.16
N VAL A 144 -18.81 30.17 16.15
CA VAL A 144 -19.57 31.07 15.27
C VAL A 144 -21.02 31.15 15.76
N PRO A 145 -21.41 32.28 16.38
CA PRO A 145 -22.69 32.39 17.09
C PRO A 145 -23.90 32.54 16.15
N HIS A 146 -23.69 32.78 14.85
CA HIS A 146 -24.76 33.06 13.91
C HIS A 146 -24.71 32.16 12.65
N PRO A 147 -25.82 31.50 12.27
CA PRO A 147 -25.87 30.58 11.13
C PRO A 147 -25.42 31.20 9.79
N ALA A 148 -25.61 32.51 9.61
CA ALA A 148 -25.19 33.22 8.40
C ALA A 148 -23.67 33.16 8.18
N TRP A 149 -22.88 33.22 9.25
CA TRP A 149 -21.42 33.14 9.17
C TRP A 149 -20.92 31.71 8.88
N ILE A 150 -21.68 30.69 9.29
CA ILE A 150 -21.41 29.30 8.91
C ILE A 150 -21.61 29.14 7.40
N LEU A 151 -22.72 29.67 6.86
CA LEU A 151 -22.98 29.69 5.41
C LEU A 151 -21.87 30.43 4.64
N ALA A 152 -21.47 31.60 5.15
CA ALA A 152 -20.41 32.41 4.53
C ALA A 152 -19.06 31.68 4.50
N ALA A 153 -18.77 30.83 5.50
CA ALA A 153 -17.54 30.03 5.54
C ALA A 153 -17.62 28.77 4.65
N THR A 154 -18.78 28.14 4.52
CA THR A 154 -18.92 26.88 3.75
C THR A 154 -19.04 27.10 2.25
N ILE A 155 -19.61 28.21 1.78
CA ILE A 155 -19.76 28.53 0.35
C ILE A 155 -18.41 28.57 -0.38
N PRO A 156 -17.36 29.27 0.10
CA PRO A 156 -16.05 29.26 -0.55
C PRO A 156 -15.43 27.87 -0.63
N ALA A 157 -15.55 27.07 0.45
CA ALA A 157 -15.04 25.70 0.47
C ALA A 157 -15.77 24.79 -0.54
N PHE A 158 -17.07 24.97 -0.68
CA PHE A 158 -17.90 24.29 -1.68
C PHE A 158 -17.46 24.66 -3.10
N ILE A 159 -17.32 25.95 -3.39
CA ILE A 159 -16.87 26.45 -4.70
C ILE A 159 -15.49 25.89 -5.03
N TRP A 160 -14.56 25.91 -4.07
CA TRP A 160 -13.23 25.34 -4.21
C TRP A 160 -13.28 23.84 -4.55
N ALA A 161 -14.02 23.04 -3.78
CA ALA A 161 -14.13 21.60 -3.99
C ALA A 161 -14.71 21.26 -5.38
N TRP A 162 -15.74 22.00 -5.81
CA TRP A 162 -16.34 21.82 -7.12
C TRP A 162 -15.39 22.22 -8.26
N THR A 163 -14.62 23.29 -8.06
CA THR A 163 -13.61 23.76 -9.02
C THR A 163 -12.53 22.69 -9.21
N VAL A 164 -12.01 22.13 -8.12
CA VAL A 164 -11.02 21.06 -8.17
C VAL A 164 -11.58 19.80 -8.85
N GLU A 165 -12.82 19.41 -8.58
CA GLU A 165 -13.46 18.25 -9.24
C GLU A 165 -13.66 18.47 -10.75
N ILE A 166 -14.03 19.68 -11.17
CA ILE A 166 -14.14 20.03 -12.60
C ILE A 166 -12.76 19.98 -13.26
N MET A 167 -11.73 20.56 -12.63
CA MET A 167 -10.36 20.50 -13.13
C MET A 167 -9.86 19.05 -13.23
N ARG A 168 -10.16 18.22 -12.23
CA ARG A 168 -9.83 16.79 -12.22
C ARG A 168 -10.41 16.03 -13.41
N ARG A 169 -11.65 16.34 -13.79
CA ARG A 169 -12.36 15.68 -14.91
C ARG A 169 -11.92 16.19 -16.27
N THR A 170 -11.53 17.46 -16.35
CA THR A 170 -11.18 18.11 -17.62
C THR A 170 -9.69 18.06 -17.93
N ARG A 171 -8.83 17.91 -16.91
CA ARG A 171 -7.37 17.83 -17.02
C ARG A 171 -6.83 16.68 -16.17
N PRO A 172 -6.84 15.43 -16.70
CA PRO A 172 -6.31 14.26 -16.01
C PRO A 172 -4.84 14.41 -15.59
N GLU A 173 -4.08 15.22 -16.32
CA GLU A 173 -2.66 15.54 -16.10
C GLU A 173 -2.39 16.25 -14.75
N MET A 174 -3.40 16.85 -14.13
CA MET A 174 -3.27 17.53 -12.83
C MET A 174 -3.42 16.58 -11.62
N ASN A 175 -3.60 15.28 -11.83
CA ASN A 175 -3.73 14.25 -10.78
C ASN A 175 -2.44 13.47 -10.49
N GLU A 176 -1.36 13.75 -11.22
CA GLU A 176 -0.02 13.20 -10.95
C GLU A 176 0.71 14.04 -9.91
#